data_AF-A0A2R5HGJ8-F1
#
_entry.id   AF-A0A2R5HGJ8-F1
#
_cell.length_a   1.000
_cell.length_b   1.000
_cell.length_c   1.000
_cell.angle_alpha   90.00
_cell.angle_beta   90.00
_cell.angle_gamma   90.00
#
_symmetry.space_group_name_H-M   'P 1'
#
loop_
_entity.id
_entity.type
_entity.pdbx_description
1 polymer ?
#
loop_
_entity_poly.entity_id
_entity_poly.type
_entity_poly.pdbx_seq_one_letter_code
_entity_poly.pdbx_strand_id
1 'polypeptide(L)'
;MNKKLVASGLVAFALLGSVAFAKEASANSTIYRLYNTNNQAHLWTSSTNEAQSLPGIDWNWNYEGRAWVAPSKGTNIYRVYNPKSGEHIYTESTNEVDVLSKNGWRSEGVAFHSADKWGKPVYRLFNAKAGIGAHFVTLSSYERDQLVKSGWKYEGIAWRALGNFNWTKAQYNALKEGSYTGAGGTSYSSIVSQHGNPQETSTTEYGNITYLAVSYNNSDDLIDQTYRSVTLLFVKQANGAYNLVDKSITNVK
;
A
#
# COMPACT_ATOMS: atom_id res chain seq x y z
N MET A 1 -85.54 -6.70 19.41
CA MET A 1 -85.67 -8.10 18.94
C MET A 1 -84.32 -8.51 18.37
N ASN A 2 -83.72 -9.59 18.92
CA ASN A 2 -82.47 -10.29 18.54
C ASN A 2 -81.13 -9.52 18.58
N LYS A 3 -80.00 -10.06 19.06
CA LYS A 3 -79.65 -11.18 19.95
C LYS A 3 -78.12 -11.10 20.13
N LYS A 4 -77.67 -11.28 21.38
CA LYS A 4 -76.39 -11.89 21.83
C LYS A 4 -75.04 -11.17 21.65
N LEU A 5 -74.40 -10.99 22.82
CA LEU A 5 -72.95 -10.96 23.05
C LEU A 5 -72.24 -12.16 22.41
N VAL A 6 -71.02 -11.93 21.91
CA VAL A 6 -69.86 -12.82 22.09
C VAL A 6 -68.64 -11.93 22.37
N ALA A 7 -67.90 -12.27 23.42
CA ALA A 7 -66.63 -11.68 23.80
C ALA A 7 -65.45 -12.55 23.31
N SER A 8 -64.26 -11.94 23.37
CA SER A 8 -62.92 -12.54 23.49
C SER A 8 -62.07 -12.66 22.22
N GLY A 9 -60.88 -12.05 22.27
CA GLY A 9 -59.74 -12.41 21.43
C GLY A 9 -58.79 -11.26 21.09
N LEU A 10 -57.91 -10.89 22.02
CA LEU A 10 -56.70 -10.10 21.77
C LEU A 10 -55.77 -10.84 20.78
N VAL A 11 -55.25 -10.17 19.76
CA VAL A 11 -53.87 -10.40 19.28
C VAL A 11 -53.28 -9.06 18.85
N ALA A 12 -52.31 -8.58 19.63
CA ALA A 12 -51.40 -7.53 19.23
C ALA A 12 -50.43 -8.08 18.18
N PHE A 13 -50.27 -7.39 17.05
CA PHE A 13 -49.11 -7.57 16.17
C PHE A 13 -48.35 -6.25 16.06
N ALA A 14 -47.43 -6.06 17.01
CA ALA A 14 -46.30 -5.17 16.83
C ALA A 14 -45.33 -5.85 15.84
N LEU A 15 -45.43 -5.53 14.55
CA LEU A 15 -44.35 -5.80 13.61
C LEU A 15 -43.34 -4.65 13.67
N LEU A 16 -42.50 -4.70 14.70
CA LEU A 16 -41.18 -4.07 14.64
C LEU A 16 -40.36 -4.88 13.64
N GLY A 17 -40.30 -4.40 12.40
CA GLY A 17 -39.36 -4.90 11.41
C GLY A 17 -37.95 -4.74 11.95
N SER A 18 -37.32 -5.85 12.30
CA SER A 18 -35.89 -5.91 12.57
C SER A 18 -35.18 -5.63 11.25
N VAL A 19 -34.74 -4.39 11.07
CA VAL A 19 -33.68 -4.07 10.12
C VAL A 19 -32.42 -4.78 10.61
N ALA A 20 -32.18 -5.98 10.09
CA ALA A 20 -30.89 -6.61 10.17
C ALA A 20 -29.91 -5.72 9.40
N PHE A 21 -29.14 -4.91 10.13
CA PHE A 21 -27.97 -4.26 9.56
C PHE A 21 -27.00 -5.37 9.17
N ALA A 22 -26.93 -5.68 7.87
CA ALA A 22 -25.84 -6.48 7.35
C ALA A 22 -24.55 -5.80 7.79
N LYS A 23 -23.73 -6.51 8.59
CA LYS A 23 -22.39 -6.06 8.94
C LYS A 23 -21.63 -5.92 7.62
N GLU A 24 -21.42 -4.68 7.18
CA GLU A 24 -20.60 -4.40 6.02
C GLU A 24 -19.29 -5.15 6.19
N ALA A 25 -18.96 -6.00 5.21
CA ALA A 25 -17.64 -6.59 5.16
C ALA A 25 -16.66 -5.42 5.12
N SER A 26 -15.77 -5.34 6.12
CA SER A 26 -14.70 -4.36 6.10
C SER A 26 -14.01 -4.43 4.73
N ALA A 27 -13.79 -3.29 4.10
CA ALA A 27 -13.14 -3.23 2.80
C ALA A 27 -11.62 -3.46 2.98
N ASN A 28 -10.96 -3.95 1.93
CA ASN A 28 -9.50 -3.99 1.90
C ASN A 28 -8.94 -2.56 2.03
N SER A 29 -7.83 -2.41 2.75
CA SER A 29 -7.26 -1.10 3.07
C SER A 29 -6.02 -0.83 2.22
N THR A 30 -5.97 0.32 1.56
CA THR A 30 -4.72 0.80 0.98
C THR A 30 -3.79 1.28 2.09
N ILE A 31 -2.56 0.79 2.09
CA ILE A 31 -1.49 1.23 2.98
C ILE A 31 -0.61 2.21 2.22
N TYR A 32 -0.44 3.39 2.80
CA TYR A 32 0.40 4.48 2.30
C TYR A 32 1.78 4.44 2.97
N ARG A 33 2.82 4.85 2.25
CA ARG A 33 4.19 4.99 2.76
C ARG A 33 4.55 6.47 2.85
N LEU A 34 5.13 6.86 3.98
CA LEU A 34 5.75 8.17 4.17
C LEU A 34 7.17 7.97 4.67
N TYR A 35 8.04 8.90 4.31
CA TYR A 35 9.43 8.95 4.72
C TYR A 35 9.71 10.24 5.47
N ASN A 36 10.36 10.16 6.63
CA ASN A 36 10.79 11.33 7.39
C ASN A 36 12.28 11.63 7.11
N THR A 37 12.57 12.79 6.54
CA THR A 37 13.94 13.18 6.14
C THR A 37 14.86 13.50 7.32
N ASN A 38 14.30 13.89 8.47
CA ASN A 38 15.08 14.25 9.65
C ASN A 38 15.60 13.00 10.38
N ASN A 39 14.76 11.98 10.53
CA ASN A 39 15.10 10.79 11.32
C ASN A 39 15.17 9.49 10.51
N GLN A 40 14.98 9.56 9.19
CA GLN A 40 15.02 8.43 8.25
C GLN A 40 13.95 7.34 8.50
N ALA A 41 13.02 7.57 9.42
CA ALA A 41 11.96 6.63 9.71
C ALA A 41 10.92 6.62 8.58
N HIS A 42 10.31 5.45 8.39
CA HIS A 42 9.15 5.30 7.52
C HIS A 42 7.89 5.11 8.35
N LEU A 43 6.78 5.59 7.82
CA LEU A 43 5.44 5.37 8.36
C LEU A 43 4.60 4.64 7.32
N TRP A 44 3.95 3.56 7.74
CA TRP A 44 2.95 2.84 6.95
C TRP A 44 1.56 2.99 7.58
N THR A 45 0.62 3.56 6.83
CA THR A 45 -0.70 3.88 7.37
C THR A 45 -1.82 3.57 6.41
N SER A 46 -2.93 3.05 6.95
CA SER A 46 -4.21 2.93 6.23
C SER A 46 -5.03 4.22 6.28
N SER A 47 -4.63 5.19 7.11
CA SER A 47 -5.31 6.48 7.25
C SER A 47 -4.88 7.43 6.13
N THR A 48 -5.80 7.69 5.20
CA THR A 48 -5.60 8.71 4.17
C THR A 48 -5.36 10.09 4.80
N ASN A 49 -6.02 10.41 5.92
CA ASN A 49 -5.83 11.67 6.63
C ASN A 49 -4.41 11.80 7.20
N GLU A 50 -3.87 10.74 7.84
CA GLU A 50 -2.48 10.73 8.33
C GLU A 50 -1.51 10.89 7.15
N ALA A 51 -1.72 10.14 6.06
CA ALA A 51 -0.85 10.20 4.90
C ALA A 51 -0.83 11.57 4.19
N GLN A 52 -1.97 12.26 4.12
CA GLN A 52 -2.09 13.52 3.38
C GLN A 52 -1.79 14.75 4.23
N SER A 53 -2.06 14.71 5.54
CA SER A 53 -1.88 15.88 6.41
C SER A 53 -0.45 16.02 6.95
N LEU A 54 0.25 14.91 7.22
CA LEU A 54 1.58 14.95 7.84
C LEU A 54 2.59 15.84 7.08
N PRO A 55 2.71 15.78 5.74
CA PRO A 55 3.61 16.67 5.00
C PRO A 55 3.29 18.16 5.14
N GLY A 56 2.04 18.51 5.45
CA GLY A 56 1.62 19.89 5.70
C GLY A 56 1.82 20.36 7.14
N ILE A 57 1.96 19.42 8.08
CA ILE A 57 2.15 19.69 9.52
C ILE A 57 3.64 19.72 9.87
N ASP A 58 4.43 18.81 9.31
CA ASP A 58 5.87 18.72 9.50
C ASP A 58 6.54 18.45 8.15
N TRP A 59 7.35 19.43 7.72
CA TRP A 59 8.02 19.46 6.42
C TRP A 59 9.05 18.34 6.22
N ASN A 60 9.41 17.61 7.28
CA ASN A 60 10.27 16.45 7.17
C ASN A 60 9.53 15.22 6.63
N TRP A 61 8.19 15.19 6.70
CA TRP A 61 7.41 14.08 6.17
C TRP A 61 7.17 14.23 4.67
N ASN A 62 7.64 13.25 3.92
CA ASN A 62 7.40 13.11 2.50
C ASN A 62 6.43 11.96 2.24
N TYR A 63 5.34 12.25 1.53
CA TYR A 63 4.44 11.21 1.03
C TYR A 63 5.09 10.48 -0.15
N GLU A 64 5.28 9.16 -0.01
CA GLU A 64 5.94 8.33 -1.04
C GLU A 64 4.96 7.49 -1.86
N GLY A 65 3.65 7.62 -1.59
CA GLY A 65 2.60 6.94 -2.36
C GLY A 65 2.00 5.73 -1.65
N ARG A 66 1.33 4.90 -2.46
CA ARG A 66 0.70 3.66 -2.02
C ARG A 66 1.76 2.55 -1.94
N ALA A 67 1.86 1.92 -0.79
CA ALA A 67 2.78 0.83 -0.52
C ALA A 67 2.20 -0.52 -0.97
N TRP A 68 1.01 -0.87 -0.47
CA TRP A 68 0.27 -2.08 -0.80
C TRP A 68 -1.19 -2.02 -0.35
N VAL A 69 -1.96 -3.06 -0.68
CA VAL A 69 -3.31 -3.28 -0.20
C VAL A 69 -3.28 -4.41 0.84
N ALA A 70 -3.77 -4.12 2.03
CA ALA A 70 -3.98 -5.09 3.09
C ALA A 70 -5.41 -5.65 3.00
N PRO A 71 -5.62 -6.95 3.23
CA PRO A 71 -6.96 -7.52 3.30
C PRO A 71 -7.75 -6.95 4.48
N SER A 72 -9.07 -7.01 4.38
CA SER A 72 -9.96 -6.60 5.47
C SER A 72 -9.96 -7.53 6.69
N LYS A 73 -9.45 -8.75 6.52
CA LYS A 73 -9.32 -9.76 7.56
C LYS A 73 -8.05 -10.57 7.35
N GLY A 74 -7.51 -11.13 8.43
CA GLY A 74 -6.31 -11.95 8.41
C GLY A 74 -5.57 -11.84 9.74
N THR A 75 -4.30 -12.23 9.76
CA THR A 75 -3.44 -12.06 10.94
C THR A 75 -3.25 -10.57 11.23
N ASN A 76 -3.35 -10.16 12.48
CA ASN A 76 -3.17 -8.75 12.85
C ASN A 76 -1.71 -8.31 12.67
N ILE A 77 -1.53 -7.11 12.11
CA ILE A 77 -0.27 -6.37 12.12
C ILE A 77 -0.42 -5.23 13.11
N TYR A 78 0.39 -5.27 14.16
CA TYR A 78 0.40 -4.28 15.22
C TYR A 78 1.37 -3.15 14.87
N ARG A 79 0.98 -1.90 15.15
CA ARG A 79 1.87 -0.73 15.08
C ARG A 79 2.29 -0.33 16.49
N VAL A 80 3.59 -0.14 16.68
CA VAL A 80 4.19 0.22 17.97
C VAL A 80 5.07 1.44 17.78
N TYR A 81 4.79 2.50 18.53
CA TYR A 81 5.41 3.82 18.42
C TYR A 81 6.46 4.05 19.52
N ASN A 82 7.64 4.55 19.16
CA ASN A 82 8.64 5.00 20.13
C ASN A 82 8.50 6.51 20.39
N PRO A 83 8.01 6.95 21.57
CA PRO A 83 7.87 8.38 21.86
C PRO A 83 9.19 9.14 21.96
N LYS A 84 10.33 8.45 22.10
CA LYS A 84 11.65 9.08 22.18
C LYS A 84 12.28 9.34 20.82
N SER A 85 12.16 8.40 19.88
CA SER A 85 12.77 8.51 18.54
C SER A 85 11.80 8.93 17.44
N GLY A 86 10.50 8.79 17.66
CA GLY A 86 9.46 8.99 16.65
C GLY A 86 9.24 7.78 15.73
N GLU A 87 9.93 6.66 15.96
CA GLU A 87 9.86 5.47 15.10
C GLU A 87 8.55 4.70 15.27
N HIS A 88 8.16 4.03 14.19
CA HIS A 88 7.09 3.04 14.22
C HIS A 88 7.66 1.68 13.78
N ILE A 89 7.34 0.64 14.54
CA ILE A 89 7.59 -0.76 14.17
C ILE A 89 6.24 -1.42 13.89
N TYR A 90 6.25 -2.34 12.91
CA TYR A 90 5.10 -3.12 12.49
C TYR A 90 5.42 -4.60 12.66
N THR A 91 4.53 -5.34 13.33
CA THR A 91 4.80 -6.74 13.68
C THR A 91 3.55 -7.59 13.76
N GLU A 92 3.65 -8.86 13.36
CA GLU A 92 2.66 -9.91 13.65
C GLU A 92 2.79 -10.45 15.09
N SER A 93 3.93 -10.19 15.75
CA SER A 93 4.28 -10.80 17.03
C SER A 93 3.77 -9.97 18.21
N THR A 94 2.78 -10.51 18.92
CA THR A 94 2.31 -9.92 20.19
C THR A 94 3.43 -9.89 21.25
N ASN A 95 4.35 -10.85 21.23
CA ASN A 95 5.51 -10.83 22.12
C ASN A 95 6.45 -9.64 21.84
N GLU A 96 6.65 -9.26 20.57
CA GLU A 96 7.42 -8.07 20.22
C GLU A 96 6.73 -6.80 20.73
N VAL A 97 5.40 -6.70 20.58
CA VAL A 97 4.60 -5.61 21.14
C VAL A 97 4.79 -5.51 22.66
N ASP A 98 4.71 -6.64 23.37
CA ASP A 98 4.85 -6.68 24.83
C ASP A 98 6.26 -6.28 25.28
N VAL A 99 7.29 -6.77 24.61
CA VAL A 99 8.69 -6.42 24.90
C VAL A 99 8.93 -4.94 24.65
N LEU A 100 8.48 -4.39 23.52
CA LEU A 100 8.64 -2.97 23.21
C LEU A 100 7.86 -2.09 24.20
N SER A 101 6.64 -2.50 24.56
CA SER A 101 5.80 -1.77 25.50
C SER A 101 6.42 -1.72 26.90
N LYS A 102 7.01 -2.84 27.38
CA LYS A 102 7.80 -2.87 28.63
C LYS A 102 9.02 -1.95 28.59
N ASN A 103 9.56 -1.68 27.41
CA ASN A 103 10.69 -0.77 27.19
C ASN A 103 10.25 0.67 26.87
N GLY A 104 8.99 1.03 27.15
CA GLY A 104 8.49 2.41 27.06
C GLY A 104 8.01 2.83 25.66
N TRP A 105 7.87 1.88 24.74
CA TRP A 105 7.16 2.14 23.48
C TRP A 105 5.64 2.09 23.73
N ARG A 106 4.88 2.76 22.87
CA ARG A 106 3.42 2.78 22.93
C ARG A 106 2.84 1.85 21.86
N SER A 107 2.15 0.80 22.29
CA SER A 107 1.31 0.02 21.38
C SER A 107 0.15 0.89 20.88
N GLU A 108 -0.05 0.93 19.57
CA GLU A 108 -1.15 1.68 18.92
C GLU A 108 -2.24 0.74 18.40
N GLY A 109 -2.12 -0.56 18.69
CA GLY A 109 -3.08 -1.59 18.30
C GLY A 109 -2.87 -2.10 16.88
N VAL A 110 -3.94 -2.68 16.31
CA VAL A 110 -3.94 -3.26 14.97
C VAL A 110 -3.96 -2.15 13.92
N ALA A 111 -2.94 -2.08 13.08
CA ALA A 111 -2.86 -1.11 11.99
C ALA A 111 -3.53 -1.64 10.71
N PHE A 112 -3.34 -2.92 10.41
CA PHE A 112 -3.92 -3.63 9.26
C PHE A 112 -3.75 -5.15 9.42
N HIS A 113 -4.17 -5.93 8.43
CA HIS A 113 -4.07 -7.39 8.45
C HIS A 113 -3.09 -7.92 7.40
N SER A 114 -2.52 -9.09 7.67
CA SER A 114 -1.74 -9.92 6.75
C SER A 114 -2.67 -10.77 5.89
N ALA A 115 -2.37 -10.89 4.61
CA ALA A 115 -3.00 -11.86 3.72
C ALA A 115 -2.62 -13.30 4.07
N ASP A 116 -3.35 -14.25 3.49
CA ASP A 116 -3.00 -15.65 3.64
C ASP A 116 -1.66 -15.98 2.94
N LYS A 117 -1.28 -17.26 2.97
CA LYS A 117 -0.01 -17.73 2.41
C LYS A 117 0.18 -17.45 0.91
N TRP A 118 -0.89 -17.16 0.18
CA TRP A 118 -0.87 -16.84 -1.25
C TRP A 118 -0.68 -15.35 -1.54
N GLY A 119 -0.82 -14.50 -0.52
CA GLY A 119 -0.52 -13.07 -0.62
C GLY A 119 0.95 -12.79 -0.92
N LYS A 120 1.23 -11.57 -1.37
CA LYS A 120 2.57 -11.11 -1.75
C LYS A 120 3.45 -10.83 -0.54
N PRO A 121 4.69 -11.32 -0.51
CA PRO A 121 5.58 -11.10 0.61
C PRO A 121 5.97 -9.63 0.75
N VAL A 122 5.79 -9.07 1.94
CA VAL A 122 6.42 -7.83 2.36
C VAL A 122 7.70 -8.18 3.11
N TYR A 123 8.83 -7.73 2.58
CA TYR A 123 10.17 -8.03 3.05
C TYR A 123 10.56 -7.06 4.17
N ARG A 124 11.15 -7.57 5.24
CA ARG A 124 11.74 -6.75 6.31
C ARG A 124 13.26 -6.79 6.22
N LEU A 125 13.86 -5.62 6.37
CA LEU A 125 15.29 -5.41 6.37
C LEU A 125 15.72 -4.62 7.59
N PHE A 126 16.95 -4.86 8.04
CA PHE A 126 17.54 -4.21 9.20
C PHE A 126 18.94 -3.65 8.89
N ASN A 127 19.23 -2.44 9.35
CA ASN A 127 20.54 -1.82 9.30
C ASN A 127 20.94 -1.28 10.68
N ALA A 128 21.77 -2.05 11.39
CA ALA A 128 22.28 -1.69 12.71
C ALA A 128 23.04 -0.34 12.74
N LYS A 129 23.57 0.12 11.60
CA LYS A 129 24.34 1.36 11.50
C LYS A 129 23.47 2.61 11.29
N ALA A 130 22.18 2.45 10.96
CA ALA A 130 21.28 3.57 10.70
C ALA A 130 20.84 4.30 11.97
N GLY A 131 20.84 3.62 13.12
CA GLY A 131 20.26 4.18 14.34
C GLY A 131 18.73 4.26 14.21
N ILE A 132 18.20 5.47 14.11
CA ILE A 132 16.77 5.68 13.83
C ILE A 132 16.51 5.32 12.35
N GLY A 133 15.40 4.61 12.08
CA GLY A 133 15.11 4.12 10.73
C GLY A 133 15.89 2.85 10.37
N ALA A 134 16.41 2.14 11.38
CA ALA A 134 17.14 0.89 11.19
C ALA A 134 16.28 -0.26 10.65
N HIS A 135 14.96 -0.18 10.74
CA HIS A 135 14.06 -1.17 10.12
C HIS A 135 13.37 -0.59 8.89
N PHE A 136 13.27 -1.42 7.86
CA PHE A 136 12.59 -1.06 6.62
C PHE A 136 11.72 -2.23 6.16
N VAL A 137 10.53 -1.93 5.63
CA VAL A 137 9.67 -2.93 5.00
C VAL A 137 9.27 -2.53 3.59
N THR A 138 9.23 -3.50 2.68
CA THR A 138 8.88 -3.23 1.29
C THR A 138 8.23 -4.42 0.60
N LEU A 139 7.28 -4.13 -0.28
CA LEU A 139 6.72 -5.10 -1.21
C LEU A 139 7.63 -5.30 -2.44
N SER A 140 8.57 -4.39 -2.70
CA SER A 140 9.49 -4.46 -3.83
C SER A 140 10.67 -5.39 -3.52
N SER A 141 10.78 -6.48 -4.26
CA SER A 141 11.98 -7.33 -4.24
C SER A 141 13.22 -6.59 -4.73
N TYR A 142 13.08 -5.66 -5.67
CA TYR A 142 14.18 -4.83 -6.16
C TYR A 142 14.73 -3.94 -5.04
N GLU A 143 13.87 -3.22 -4.32
CA GLU A 143 14.29 -2.36 -3.19
C GLU A 143 14.97 -3.20 -2.09
N ARG A 144 14.42 -4.37 -1.76
CA ARG A 144 15.07 -5.35 -0.87
C ARG A 144 16.47 -5.70 -1.38
N ASP A 145 16.60 -6.08 -2.65
CA ASP A 145 17.88 -6.54 -3.20
C ASP A 145 18.93 -5.41 -3.26
N GLN A 146 18.53 -4.17 -3.56
CA GLN A 146 19.41 -3.01 -3.52
C GLN A 146 19.88 -2.68 -2.10
N LEU A 147 19.00 -2.78 -1.11
CA LEU A 147 19.35 -2.57 0.29
C LEU A 147 20.29 -3.67 0.80
N VAL A 148 20.04 -4.93 0.43
CA VAL A 148 20.93 -6.06 0.75
C VAL A 148 22.31 -5.84 0.13
N LYS A 149 22.39 -5.45 -1.15
CA LYS A 149 23.66 -5.07 -1.80
C LYS A 149 24.36 -3.92 -1.07
N SER A 150 23.59 -3.00 -0.49
CA SER A 150 24.09 -1.87 0.30
C SER A 150 24.41 -2.22 1.76
N GLY A 151 24.38 -3.51 2.13
CA GLY A 151 24.78 -3.99 3.45
C GLY A 151 23.66 -4.10 4.49
N TRP A 152 22.39 -3.93 4.10
CA TRP A 152 21.26 -4.22 4.98
C TRP A 152 21.09 -5.72 5.16
N LYS A 153 20.70 -6.14 6.37
CA LYS A 153 20.36 -7.52 6.68
C LYS A 153 18.92 -7.80 6.27
N TYR A 154 18.70 -8.76 5.38
CA TYR A 154 17.36 -9.28 5.12
C TYR A 154 16.89 -10.15 6.29
N GLU A 155 15.75 -9.82 6.88
CA GLU A 155 15.18 -10.51 8.05
C GLU A 155 14.05 -11.50 7.68
N GLY A 156 13.67 -11.55 6.42
CA GLY A 156 12.61 -12.44 5.93
C GLY A 156 11.33 -11.70 5.53
N ILE A 157 10.26 -12.48 5.41
CA ILE A 157 8.91 -11.98 5.13
C ILE A 157 8.31 -11.55 6.47
N ALA A 158 7.93 -10.27 6.60
CA ALA A 158 7.29 -9.79 7.83
C ALA A 158 5.78 -10.04 7.84
N TRP A 159 5.13 -9.95 6.68
CA TRP A 159 3.72 -10.29 6.47
C TRP A 159 3.44 -10.42 4.97
N ARG A 160 2.18 -10.70 4.61
CA ARG A 160 1.74 -10.77 3.23
C ARG A 160 0.68 -9.70 2.92
N ALA A 161 0.73 -9.15 1.72
CA ALA A 161 -0.23 -8.17 1.20
C ALA A 161 -1.04 -8.77 0.03
N LEU A 162 -2.14 -8.12 -0.35
CA LEU A 162 -2.86 -8.47 -1.60
C LEU A 162 -2.10 -8.00 -2.86
N GLY A 163 -1.00 -7.28 -2.69
CA GLY A 163 -0.26 -6.60 -3.75
C GLY A 163 -0.52 -5.10 -3.72
N ASN A 164 0.02 -4.38 -4.69
CA ASN A 164 -0.14 -2.93 -4.85
C ASN A 164 -0.59 -2.56 -6.27
N PHE A 165 -0.99 -3.56 -7.08
CA PHE A 165 -1.54 -3.33 -8.40
C PHE A 165 -2.92 -2.70 -8.28
N ASN A 166 -3.04 -1.47 -8.76
CA ASN A 166 -4.28 -0.66 -8.69
C ASN A 166 -4.64 -0.06 -10.06
N TRP A 167 -4.07 -0.61 -11.13
CA TRP A 167 -4.29 -0.14 -12.49
C TRP A 167 -5.64 -0.62 -13.02
N THR A 168 -6.44 0.32 -13.49
CA THR A 168 -7.63 0.03 -14.29
C THR A 168 -7.35 0.20 -15.78
N LYS A 169 -8.17 -0.44 -16.63
CA LYS A 169 -8.13 -0.24 -18.10
C LYS A 169 -8.23 1.24 -18.48
N ALA A 170 -9.11 1.96 -17.80
CA ALA A 170 -9.33 3.38 -18.05
C ALA A 170 -8.09 4.22 -17.73
N GLN A 171 -7.44 3.98 -16.58
CA GLN A 171 -6.21 4.68 -16.20
C GLN A 171 -5.06 4.38 -17.17
N TYR A 172 -4.87 3.12 -17.57
CA TYR A 172 -3.88 2.74 -18.57
C TYR A 172 -4.13 3.41 -19.93
N ASN A 173 -5.39 3.40 -20.40
CA ASN A 173 -5.77 4.02 -21.66
C ASN A 173 -5.59 5.53 -21.64
N ALA A 174 -5.80 6.18 -20.49
CA ALA A 174 -5.65 7.63 -20.33
C ALA A 174 -4.19 8.13 -20.39
N LEU A 175 -3.21 7.23 -20.23
CA LEU A 175 -1.79 7.58 -20.40
C LEU A 175 -1.52 8.05 -21.82
N LYS A 176 -0.77 9.15 -21.96
CA LYS A 176 -0.34 9.70 -23.24
C LYS A 176 1.11 9.31 -23.48
N GLU A 177 1.37 8.60 -24.57
CA GLU A 177 2.73 8.39 -25.07
C GLU A 177 3.17 9.67 -25.78
N GLY A 178 4.37 10.14 -25.44
CA GLY A 178 4.99 11.28 -26.10
C GLY A 178 5.67 10.88 -27.41
N SER A 179 6.34 11.85 -28.03
CA SER A 179 7.31 11.56 -29.09
C SER A 179 8.45 10.67 -28.57
N TYR A 180 9.34 10.22 -29.46
CA TYR A 180 10.56 9.49 -29.08
C TYR A 180 11.50 10.28 -28.13
N THR A 181 11.32 11.60 -27.98
CA THR A 181 12.04 12.44 -27.01
C THR A 181 11.29 12.62 -25.69
N GLY A 182 10.09 12.06 -25.55
CA GLY A 182 9.20 12.25 -24.39
C GLY A 182 8.35 13.52 -24.44
N ALA A 183 8.36 14.28 -25.54
CA ALA A 183 7.54 15.48 -25.64
C ALA A 183 6.04 15.12 -25.70
N GLY A 184 5.24 15.71 -24.81
CA GLY A 184 3.79 15.45 -24.71
C GLY A 184 3.40 14.19 -23.95
N GLY A 185 4.36 13.40 -23.47
CA GLY A 185 4.11 12.17 -22.71
C GLY A 185 3.65 12.43 -21.28
N THR A 186 2.89 11.48 -20.71
CA THR A 186 2.53 11.49 -19.28
C THR A 186 3.79 11.43 -18.42
N SER A 187 3.85 12.28 -17.37
CA SER A 187 5.00 12.31 -16.45
C SER A 187 5.04 11.08 -15.55
N TYR A 188 6.23 10.51 -15.36
CA TYR A 188 6.49 9.45 -14.38
C TYR A 188 6.02 9.83 -12.96
N SER A 189 6.25 11.07 -12.53
CA SER A 189 5.84 11.52 -11.19
C SER A 189 4.32 11.50 -11.01
N SER A 190 3.56 11.80 -12.07
CA SER A 190 2.09 11.73 -12.03
C SER A 190 1.58 10.29 -11.93
N ILE A 191 2.28 9.35 -12.58
CA ILE A 191 1.96 7.92 -12.52
C ILE A 191 2.29 7.38 -11.13
N VAL A 192 3.46 7.70 -10.57
CA VAL A 192 3.83 7.30 -9.20
C VAL A 192 2.86 7.89 -8.17
N SER A 193 2.41 9.13 -8.36
CA SER A 193 1.40 9.74 -7.49
C SER A 193 0.08 8.95 -7.47
N GLN A 194 -0.37 8.45 -8.63
CA GLN A 194 -1.64 7.73 -8.76
C GLN A 194 -1.52 6.24 -8.39
N HIS A 195 -0.43 5.59 -8.81
CA HIS A 195 -0.27 4.14 -8.80
C HIS A 195 0.73 3.66 -7.76
N GLY A 196 1.49 4.56 -7.12
CA GLY A 196 2.59 4.22 -6.23
C GLY A 196 3.87 3.88 -6.99
N ASN A 197 4.92 3.52 -6.26
CA ASN A 197 6.18 3.11 -6.86
C ASN A 197 6.04 1.78 -7.61
N PRO A 198 6.66 1.64 -8.79
CA PRO A 198 6.71 0.38 -9.53
C PRO A 198 7.51 -0.69 -8.76
N GLN A 199 7.24 -1.97 -9.01
CA GLN A 199 7.97 -3.05 -8.34
C GLN A 199 9.37 -3.22 -8.94
N GLU A 200 9.51 -2.94 -10.24
CA GLU A 200 10.75 -3.08 -10.98
C GLU A 200 11.04 -1.80 -11.76
N THR A 201 12.30 -1.39 -11.76
CA THR A 201 12.81 -0.30 -12.60
C THR A 201 14.16 -0.67 -13.21
N SER A 202 14.43 -0.16 -14.41
CA SER A 202 15.71 -0.32 -15.11
C SER A 202 16.04 0.93 -15.90
N THR A 203 17.26 1.44 -15.77
CA THR A 203 17.74 2.61 -16.53
C THR A 203 18.71 2.15 -17.61
N THR A 204 18.60 2.70 -18.81
CA THR A 204 19.49 2.36 -19.94
C THR A 204 19.83 3.62 -20.73
N GLU A 205 21.08 3.77 -21.13
CA GLU A 205 21.54 4.89 -21.96
C GLU A 205 21.81 4.43 -23.38
N TYR A 206 21.32 5.19 -24.36
CA TYR A 206 21.59 4.96 -25.78
C TYR A 206 21.88 6.29 -26.46
N GLY A 207 23.15 6.51 -26.82
CA GLY A 207 23.62 7.82 -27.24
C GLY A 207 23.44 8.86 -26.14
N ASN A 208 22.78 9.97 -26.45
CA ASN A 208 22.50 11.06 -25.50
C ASN A 208 21.13 10.93 -24.81
N ILE A 209 20.45 9.78 -24.93
CA ILE A 209 19.11 9.55 -24.38
C ILE A 209 19.21 8.56 -23.22
N THR A 210 18.66 8.93 -22.07
CA THR A 210 18.47 8.04 -20.93
C THR A 210 17.03 7.54 -20.89
N TYR A 211 16.86 6.23 -20.93
CA TYR A 211 15.58 5.54 -20.78
C TYR A 211 15.40 5.03 -19.35
N LEU A 212 14.17 5.08 -18.86
CA LEU A 212 13.74 4.42 -17.63
C LEU A 212 12.59 3.47 -17.98
N ALA A 213 12.79 2.16 -17.85
CA ALA A 213 11.74 1.17 -17.90
C ALA A 213 11.22 0.90 -16.50
N VAL A 214 9.90 0.80 -16.32
CA VAL A 214 9.29 0.43 -15.04
C VAL A 214 8.19 -0.61 -15.25
N SER A 215 8.00 -1.49 -14.27
CA SER A 215 6.94 -2.49 -14.31
C SER A 215 6.05 -2.44 -13.06
N TYR A 216 4.74 -2.42 -13.32
CA TYR A 216 3.67 -2.62 -12.35
C TYR A 216 3.10 -4.03 -12.51
N ASN A 217 3.52 -4.96 -11.66
CA ASN A 217 3.19 -6.38 -11.79
C ASN A 217 2.02 -6.75 -10.89
N ASN A 218 0.94 -7.26 -11.48
CA ASN A 218 -0.15 -7.96 -10.80
C ASN A 218 0.22 -9.45 -10.77
N SER A 219 1.00 -9.89 -9.79
CA SER A 219 1.43 -11.29 -9.80
C SER A 219 0.26 -12.20 -9.37
N ASP A 220 -0.19 -13.02 -10.31
CA ASP A 220 -0.89 -14.31 -10.29
C ASP A 220 -1.97 -14.63 -9.21
N ASP A 221 -3.12 -15.06 -9.76
CA ASP A 221 -4.22 -15.89 -9.21
C ASP A 221 -5.18 -15.32 -8.14
N LEU A 222 -5.15 -14.02 -7.87
CA LEU A 222 -6.24 -13.37 -7.14
C LEU A 222 -7.29 -12.85 -8.12
N ILE A 223 -8.21 -13.78 -8.45
CA ILE A 223 -9.61 -13.64 -8.87
C ILE A 223 -10.03 -12.18 -9.17
N ASP A 224 -10.37 -11.94 -10.45
CA ASP A 224 -11.16 -10.80 -10.96
C ASP A 224 -10.44 -9.52 -11.43
N GLN A 225 -9.25 -9.61 -12.05
CA GLN A 225 -8.72 -8.49 -12.86
C GLN A 225 -8.11 -8.94 -14.19
N THR A 226 -8.29 -8.10 -15.22
CA THR A 226 -7.98 -8.37 -16.64
C THR A 226 -6.48 -8.30 -16.99
N TYR A 227 -5.61 -7.84 -16.08
CA TYR A 227 -4.20 -7.50 -16.33
C TYR A 227 -3.22 -8.23 -15.41
N ARG A 228 -2.14 -8.79 -15.99
CA ARG A 228 -0.95 -9.35 -15.30
C ARG A 228 0.13 -8.30 -15.05
N SER A 229 0.30 -7.31 -15.93
CA SER A 229 1.26 -6.23 -15.70
C SER A 229 0.98 -5.00 -16.56
N VAL A 230 1.47 -3.84 -16.13
CA VAL A 230 1.62 -2.60 -16.90
C VAL A 230 3.11 -2.27 -16.94
N THR A 231 3.72 -2.23 -18.12
CA THR A 231 5.13 -1.88 -18.32
C THR A 231 5.21 -0.59 -19.10
N LEU A 232 6.02 0.35 -18.62
CA LEU A 232 6.10 1.71 -19.15
C LEU A 232 7.56 2.08 -19.40
N LEU A 233 7.83 2.73 -20.54
CA LEU A 233 9.14 3.23 -20.91
C LEU A 233 9.11 4.75 -20.95
N PHE A 234 10.08 5.38 -20.30
CA PHE A 234 10.22 6.82 -20.21
C PHE A 234 11.53 7.30 -20.78
N VAL A 235 11.57 8.55 -21.23
CA VAL A 235 12.79 9.27 -21.60
C VAL A 235 13.05 10.40 -20.61
N LYS A 236 14.31 10.52 -20.17
CA LYS A 236 14.77 11.61 -19.31
C LYS A 236 14.80 12.92 -20.09
N GLN A 237 14.20 13.94 -19.51
CA GLN A 237 14.12 15.30 -20.02
C GLN A 237 15.31 16.13 -19.50
N ALA A 238 15.59 17.27 -20.15
CA ALA A 238 16.71 18.15 -19.76
C ALA A 238 16.59 18.68 -18.31
N ASN A 239 15.36 18.83 -17.79
CA ASN A 239 15.08 19.21 -16.41
C ASN A 239 15.15 18.04 -15.41
N GLY A 240 15.55 16.85 -15.85
CA GLY A 240 15.64 15.64 -15.03
C GLY A 240 14.33 14.86 -14.88
N ALA A 241 13.20 15.36 -15.37
CA ALA A 241 11.93 14.64 -15.35
C ALA A 241 11.93 13.46 -16.33
N TYR A 242 10.97 12.54 -16.18
CA TYR A 242 10.79 11.41 -17.08
C TYR A 242 9.39 11.45 -17.69
N ASN A 243 9.31 11.38 -19.02
CA ASN A 243 8.05 11.39 -19.76
C ASN A 243 7.87 10.10 -20.55
N LEU A 244 6.64 9.59 -20.55
CA LEU A 244 6.28 8.33 -21.17
C LEU A 244 6.50 8.40 -22.69
N VAL A 245 7.14 7.37 -23.25
CA VAL A 245 7.35 7.22 -24.70
C VAL A 245 6.75 5.93 -25.25
N ASP A 246 6.54 4.92 -24.40
CA ASP A 246 5.92 3.65 -24.79
C ASP A 246 5.23 3.00 -23.59
N LYS A 247 4.13 2.30 -23.83
CA LYS A 247 3.39 1.54 -22.80
C LYS A 247 2.90 0.20 -23.31
N SER A 248 2.94 -0.80 -22.44
CA SER A 248 2.40 -2.13 -22.72
C SER A 248 1.70 -2.74 -21.52
N ILE A 249 0.81 -3.69 -21.81
CA ILE A 249 0.11 -4.51 -20.83
C ILE A 249 0.25 -5.99 -21.18
N THR A 250 0.37 -6.82 -20.16
CA THR A 250 0.19 -8.26 -20.30
C THR A 250 -1.18 -8.64 -19.73
N ASN A 251 -2.04 -9.30 -20.50
CA ASN A 251 -3.35 -9.76 -20.03
C ASN A 251 -3.25 -11.12 -19.33
N VAL A 252 -4.20 -11.42 -18.44
CA VAL A 252 -4.44 -12.80 -17.98
C VAL A 252 -5.11 -13.54 -19.15
N LYS A 253 -4.55 -14.67 -19.58
CA LYS A 253 -5.17 -15.51 -20.63
C LYS A 253 -6.45 -16.16 -20.12
#